data_AF-A0A7X7WGA8-F1
#
_entry.id   AF-A0A7X7WGA8-F1
#
_cell.length_a   1.000
_cell.length_b   1.000
_cell.length_c   1.000
_cell.angle_alpha   90.00
_cell.angle_beta   90.00
_cell.angle_gamma   90.00
#
_symmetry.space_group_name_H-M   'P 1'
#
loop_
_entity.id
_entity.type
_entity.pdbx_description
1 polymer ?
#
loop_
_entity_poly.entity_id
_entity_poly.type
_entity_poly.pdbx_seq_one_letter_code
_entity_poly.pdbx_strand_id
1 'polypeptide(L)'
;MSKKASLKDLLTRRFKYIVGLNSGTSADGIDVALIKVEGSGQRSKVRFIKGATYGYNRAFKAKIKRYAEPDYDSARAWLELDCELADLFARAALRLIKSAGLKPSSIALIGSHGQTIRHLTRTRYGSITHQ
;
A
#
# COMPACT_ATOMS: atom_id res chain seq x y z
N MET A 1 25.91 3.55 -14.72
CA MET A 1 24.85 2.72 -14.11
C MET A 1 24.89 2.91 -12.60
N SER A 2 23.84 3.44 -11.98
CA SER A 2 23.83 3.69 -10.52
C SER A 2 23.72 2.37 -9.77
N LYS A 3 24.66 2.09 -8.87
CA LYS A 3 24.64 0.91 -7.98
C LYS A 3 23.32 0.93 -7.21
N LYS A 4 22.44 -0.06 -7.38
CA LYS A 4 21.23 -0.19 -6.56
C LYS A 4 21.67 -0.49 -5.13
N ALA A 5 21.27 0.35 -4.18
CA ALA A 5 21.53 0.10 -2.76
C ALA A 5 20.89 -1.23 -2.36
N SER A 6 21.65 -2.12 -1.74
CA SER A 6 21.14 -3.38 -1.22
C SER A 6 20.26 -3.14 0.01
N LEU A 7 19.37 -4.08 0.34
CA LEU A 7 18.58 -4.00 1.57
C LEU A 7 19.48 -3.93 2.82
N LYS A 8 20.67 -4.55 2.77
CA LYS A 8 21.67 -4.49 3.86
C LYS A 8 22.24 -3.08 4.03
N ASP A 9 22.41 -2.33 2.94
CA ASP A 9 22.92 -0.95 2.98
C ASP A 9 21.95 -0.02 3.73
N LEU A 10 20.65 -0.34 3.75
CA LEU A 10 19.67 0.44 4.50
C LEU A 10 19.82 0.28 6.03
N LEU A 11 20.43 -0.81 6.50
CA LEU A 11 20.65 -1.06 7.93
C LEU A 11 21.72 -0.14 8.52
N THR A 12 22.70 0.26 7.71
CA THR A 12 23.83 1.12 8.13
C THR A 12 23.55 2.61 7.93
N ARG A 13 22.49 2.96 7.19
CA ARG A 13 22.09 4.37 7.00
C ARG A 13 21.61 4.99 8.31
N ARG A 14 22.18 6.15 8.65
CA ARG A 14 21.78 6.99 9.80
C ARG A 14 20.27 7.22 9.88
N PHE A 15 19.66 7.51 8.73
CA PHE A 15 18.21 7.61 8.61
C PHE A 15 17.73 7.19 7.22
N LYS A 16 16.43 6.90 7.13
CA LYS A 16 15.73 6.47 5.92
C LYS A 16 14.40 7.23 5.81
N TYR A 17 14.09 7.75 4.63
CA TYR A 17 12.71 8.15 4.32
C TYR A 17 11.97 6.94 3.76
N ILE A 18 10.78 6.68 4.30
CA ILE A 18 9.94 5.54 3.92
C ILE A 18 8.54 6.08 3.63
N VAL A 19 7.93 5.58 2.56
CA VAL A 19 6.54 5.86 2.23
C VAL A 19 5.69 4.65 2.59
N GLY A 20 4.66 4.84 3.40
CA GLY A 20 3.59 3.88 3.66
C GLY A 20 2.39 4.16 2.77
N LEU A 21 1.78 3.12 2.22
CA LEU A 21 0.58 3.17 1.39
C LEU A 21 -0.48 2.21 1.93
N ASN A 22 -1.71 2.69 2.07
CA ASN A 22 -2.85 1.90 2.50
C ASN A 22 -4.12 2.35 1.78
N SER A 23 -5.01 1.42 1.46
CA SER A 23 -6.38 1.71 1.03
C SER A 23 -7.33 0.85 1.85
N GLY A 24 -8.10 1.50 2.72
CA GLY A 24 -9.02 0.83 3.64
C GLY A 24 -10.16 0.09 2.93
N THR A 25 -10.89 -0.74 3.67
CA THR A 25 -12.03 -1.52 3.16
C THR A 25 -13.22 -0.65 2.73
N SER A 26 -13.29 0.60 3.19
CA SER A 26 -14.27 1.58 2.71
C SER A 26 -14.03 1.99 1.25
N ALA A 27 -12.84 1.72 0.70
CA ALA A 27 -12.40 2.10 -0.64
C ALA A 27 -12.65 3.60 -0.92
N ASP A 28 -12.37 4.45 0.06
CA ASP A 28 -12.52 5.90 -0.07
C ASP A 28 -11.35 6.54 -0.84
N GLY A 29 -10.18 5.92 -0.78
CA GLY A 29 -8.98 6.40 -1.43
C GLY A 29 -7.71 5.76 -0.87
N ILE A 30 -6.58 6.35 -1.23
CA ILE A 30 -5.25 5.90 -0.84
C ILE A 30 -4.70 6.83 0.22
N ASP A 31 -4.48 6.31 1.41
CA ASP A 31 -3.70 6.97 2.46
C ASP A 31 -2.22 6.77 2.19
N VAL A 32 -1.49 7.88 2.20
CA VAL A 32 -0.04 7.91 2.02
C VAL A 32 0.58 8.58 3.22
N ALA A 33 1.58 7.94 3.82
CA ALA A 33 2.38 8.50 4.91
C ALA A 33 3.86 8.50 4.55
N LEU A 34 4.52 9.65 4.68
CA LEU A 34 5.96 9.79 4.61
C LEU A 34 6.52 9.87 6.03
N ILE A 35 7.41 8.94 6.36
CA ILE A 35 8.07 8.88 7.65
C ILE A 35 9.59 8.94 7.48
N LYS A 36 10.27 9.42 8.52
CA LYS A 36 11.72 9.31 8.69
C LYS A 36 11.99 8.29 9.78
N VAL A 37 12.77 7.27 9.48
CA VAL A 37 13.20 6.25 10.43
C VAL A 37 14.70 6.39 10.68
N GLU A 38 15.07 6.56 11.95
CA GLU A 38 16.47 6.65 12.40
C GLU A 38 16.84 5.41 13.21
N GLY A 39 18.07 4.92 13.07
CA GLY A 39 18.51 3.66 13.69
C GLY A 39 17.97 2.40 12.99
N SER A 40 17.97 1.30 13.74
CA SER A 40 17.55 -0.04 13.29
C SER A 40 17.11 -0.92 14.47
N GLY A 41 16.31 -1.94 14.17
CA GLY A 41 15.79 -2.89 15.16
C GLY A 41 14.98 -2.19 16.26
N GLN A 42 15.15 -2.62 17.51
CA GLN A 42 14.46 -2.06 18.68
C GLN A 42 14.82 -0.60 19.00
N ARG A 43 15.93 -0.09 18.45
CA ARG A 43 16.37 1.31 18.64
C ARG A 43 15.81 2.26 17.57
N SER A 44 14.90 1.77 16.72
CA SER A 44 14.33 2.57 15.63
C SER A 44 13.47 3.69 16.18
N LYS A 45 13.75 4.93 15.75
CA LYS A 45 12.92 6.10 16.04
C LYS A 45 12.17 6.49 14.77
N VAL A 46 10.84 6.54 14.86
CA VAL A 46 9.97 6.92 13.74
C VAL A 46 9.48 8.34 13.94
N ARG A 47 9.63 9.17 12.92
CA ARG A 47 9.09 10.52 12.87
C ARG A 47 8.18 10.65 11.66
N PHE A 48 6.92 11.02 11.90
CA PHE A 48 5.99 11.39 10.84
C PHE A 48 6.44 12.71 10.19
N ILE A 49 6.48 12.75 8.87
CA ILE A 49 6.89 13.93 8.10
C ILE A 49 5.68 14.57 7.43
N LYS A 50 4.87 13.77 6.72
CA LYS A 50 3.69 14.24 6.01
C LYS A 50 2.76 13.07 5.71
N GLY A 51 1.46 13.35 5.60
CA GLY A 51 0.48 12.40 5.11
C GLY A 51 -0.57 13.10 4.26
N ALA A 52 -1.22 12.33 3.39
CA ALA A 52 -2.34 12.77 2.59
C ALA A 52 -3.21 11.58 2.18
N THR A 53 -4.49 11.84 1.98
CA THR A 53 -5.42 10.87 1.39
C THR A 53 -5.78 11.33 -0.01
N TYR A 54 -5.69 10.42 -0.99
CA TYR A 54 -6.05 10.67 -2.37
C TYR A 54 -7.29 9.84 -2.72
N GLY A 55 -8.43 10.52 -2.80
CA GLY A 55 -9.73 9.88 -3.02
C GLY A 55 -9.84 9.18 -4.37
N TYR A 56 -10.54 8.05 -4.40
CA TYR A 56 -10.98 7.45 -5.65
C TYR A 56 -12.17 8.21 -6.22
N ASN A 57 -12.29 8.23 -7.55
CA ASN A 57 -13.52 8.70 -8.17
C ASN A 57 -14.67 7.70 -7.90
N ARG A 58 -15.91 8.18 -8.03
CA ARG A 58 -17.11 7.39 -7.73
C ARG A 58 -17.19 6.09 -8.53
N ALA A 59 -16.80 6.11 -9.80
CA ALA A 59 -16.83 4.94 -10.68
C ALA A 59 -15.84 3.87 -10.24
N PHE A 60 -14.61 4.26 -9.90
CA PHE A 60 -13.57 3.35 -9.44
C PHE A 60 -13.90 2.75 -8.07
N LYS A 61 -14.43 3.56 -7.15
CA LYS A 61 -14.97 3.05 -5.87
C LYS A 61 -16.08 2.02 -6.08
N ALA A 62 -17.01 2.27 -7.02
CA ALA A 62 -18.05 1.31 -7.36
C ALA A 62 -17.49 0.02 -7.98
N LYS A 63 -16.46 0.13 -8.83
CA LYS A 63 -15.73 -1.01 -9.42
C LYS A 63 -15.11 -1.89 -8.33
N ILE A 64 -14.35 -1.31 -7.39
CA ILE A 64 -13.75 -2.05 -6.27
C ILE A 64 -14.84 -2.81 -5.48
N LYS A 65 -15.94 -2.13 -5.14
CA LYS A 65 -17.06 -2.75 -4.42
C LYS A 65 -17.66 -3.92 -5.19
N ARG A 66 -17.96 -3.74 -6.48
CA ARG A 66 -18.51 -4.82 -7.32
C ARG A 66 -17.59 -6.04 -7.35
N TYR A 67 -16.27 -5.82 -7.43
CA TYR A 67 -15.31 -6.93 -7.53
C TYR A 67 -15.05 -7.63 -6.19
N ALA A 68 -15.45 -7.00 -5.07
CA ALA A 68 -15.41 -7.58 -3.74
C ALA A 68 -16.61 -8.50 -3.45
N GLU A 69 -17.76 -8.27 -4.10
CA GLU A 69 -18.99 -9.05 -3.89
C GLU A 69 -18.77 -10.55 -4.12
N PRO A 70 -19.27 -11.46 -3.25
CA PRO A 70 -19.00 -12.91 -3.35
C PRO A 70 -19.39 -13.58 -4.68
N ASP A 71 -20.40 -13.04 -5.37
CA ASP A 71 -20.90 -13.55 -6.66
C ASP A 71 -20.00 -13.18 -7.85
N TYR A 72 -19.04 -12.27 -7.66
CA TYR A 72 -18.17 -11.80 -8.73
C TYR A 72 -16.88 -12.63 -8.83
N ASP A 73 -16.78 -13.56 -9.77
CA ASP A 73 -15.59 -14.43 -9.89
C ASP A 73 -14.93 -14.29 -11.26
N SER A 74 -14.07 -13.27 -11.40
CA SER A 74 -13.33 -13.01 -12.63
C SER A 74 -11.88 -12.65 -12.35
N ALA A 75 -10.99 -13.62 -12.57
CA ALA A 75 -9.55 -13.44 -12.41
C ALA A 75 -9.01 -12.30 -13.30
N ARG A 76 -9.50 -12.19 -14.54
CA ARG A 76 -9.10 -11.12 -15.46
C ARG A 76 -9.43 -9.74 -14.89
N ALA A 77 -10.65 -9.57 -14.38
CA ALA A 77 -11.07 -8.30 -13.81
C ALA A 77 -10.27 -7.92 -12.54
N TRP A 78 -9.90 -8.90 -11.71
CA TRP A 78 -9.03 -8.66 -10.56
C TRP A 78 -7.60 -8.27 -10.96
N LEU A 79 -7.03 -8.89 -12.00
CA LEU A 79 -5.72 -8.51 -12.52
C LEU A 79 -5.72 -7.09 -13.11
N GLU A 80 -6.77 -6.75 -13.87
CA GLU A 80 -6.95 -5.39 -14.41
C GLU A 80 -7.08 -4.36 -13.27
N LEU A 81 -7.87 -4.68 -12.23
CA LEU A 81 -8.00 -3.82 -11.05
C LEU A 81 -6.69 -3.67 -10.27
N ASP A 82 -5.90 -4.74 -10.10
CA ASP A 82 -4.59 -4.70 -9.44
C ASP A 82 -3.63 -3.74 -10.14
N CYS A 83 -3.57 -3.80 -11.48
CA CYS A 83 -2.76 -2.89 -12.29
C CYS A 83 -3.22 -1.43 -12.14
N GLU A 84 -4.52 -1.18 -12.21
CA GLU A 84 -5.09 0.17 -12.03
C GLU A 84 -4.81 0.72 -10.62
N LEU A 85 -4.92 -0.12 -9.58
CA LEU A 85 -4.58 0.23 -8.21
C LEU A 85 -3.08 0.54 -8.08
N ALA A 86 -2.20 -0.28 -8.65
CA ALA A 86 -0.76 -0.06 -8.59
C ALA A 86 -0.37 1.31 -9.16
N ASP A 87 -0.96 1.70 -10.29
CA ASP A 87 -0.76 3.02 -10.91
C ASP A 87 -1.25 4.17 -10.00
N LEU A 88 -2.43 4.02 -9.39
CA LEU A 88 -2.97 5.02 -8.47
C LEU A 88 -2.10 5.15 -7.22
N PHE A 89 -1.62 4.03 -6.66
CA PHE A 89 -0.71 3.99 -5.51
C PHE A 89 0.63 4.66 -5.83
N ALA A 90 1.20 4.38 -7.01
CA ALA A 90 2.43 5.02 -7.46
C ALA A 90 2.25 6.54 -7.61
N ARG A 91 1.15 6.98 -8.23
CA ARG A 91 0.84 8.42 -8.37
C ARG A 91 0.64 9.09 -7.01
N ALA A 92 -0.05 8.43 -6.09
CA ALA A 92 -0.28 8.92 -4.72
C ALA A 92 1.05 9.11 -3.97
N ALA A 93 1.95 8.11 -4.03
CA ALA A 93 3.29 8.19 -3.46
C ALA A 93 4.09 9.36 -4.04
N LEU A 94 4.16 9.47 -5.37
CA LEU A 94 4.90 10.54 -6.06
C LEU A 94 4.36 11.93 -5.72
N ARG A 95 3.04 12.08 -5.60
CA ARG A 95 2.42 13.35 -5.18
C ARG A 95 2.81 13.72 -3.76
N LEU A 96 2.77 12.78 -2.81
CA LEU A 96 3.16 13.07 -1.43
C LEU A 96 4.65 13.44 -1.35
N ILE A 97 5.51 12.65 -2.00
CA ILE A 97 6.97 12.88 -2.06
C ILE A 97 7.26 14.30 -2.58
N LYS A 98 6.67 14.67 -3.72
CA LYS A 98 6.81 16.01 -4.30
C LYS A 98 6.30 17.10 -3.34
N SER A 99 5.15 16.88 -2.72
CA SER A 99 4.56 17.85 -1.78
C SER A 99 5.36 18.02 -0.49
N ALA A 100 6.25 17.08 -0.17
CA ALA A 100 7.19 17.14 0.94
C ALA A 100 8.55 17.75 0.54
N GLY A 101 8.70 18.21 -0.71
CA GLY A 101 9.96 18.77 -1.22
C GLY A 101 11.06 17.73 -1.43
N LEU A 102 10.72 16.44 -1.46
CA LEU A 102 11.67 15.35 -1.68
C LEU A 102 11.65 14.87 -3.12
N LYS A 103 12.73 14.17 -3.51
CA LYS A 103 12.81 13.45 -4.78
C LYS A 103 12.50 11.97 -4.55
N PRO A 104 11.96 11.24 -5.55
CA PRO A 104 11.76 9.79 -5.43
C PRO A 104 13.05 9.03 -5.06
N SER A 105 14.21 9.49 -5.55
CA SER A 105 15.52 8.93 -5.22
C SER A 105 15.94 9.11 -3.74
N SER A 106 15.26 9.97 -2.99
CA SER A 106 15.47 10.17 -1.55
C SER A 106 14.72 9.13 -0.70
N ILE A 107 13.76 8.42 -1.28
CA ILE A 107 12.97 7.40 -0.60
C ILE A 107 13.73 6.07 -0.62
N ALA A 108 13.94 5.50 0.57
CA ALA A 108 14.65 4.24 0.71
C ALA A 108 13.76 3.05 0.40
N LEU A 109 12.49 3.10 0.82
CA LEU A 109 11.54 1.99 0.76
C LEU A 109 10.11 2.51 0.61
N ILE A 110 9.26 1.68 0.00
CA ILE A 110 7.81 1.81 0.02
C ILE A 110 7.25 0.58 0.73
N GLY A 111 6.46 0.78 1.76
CA GLY A 111 5.61 -0.26 2.35
C GLY A 111 4.19 -0.08 1.85
N SER A 112 3.65 -1.05 1.13
CA SER A 112 2.28 -0.99 0.62
C SER A 112 1.46 -2.13 1.21
N HIS A 113 0.39 -1.80 1.92
CA HIS A 113 -0.64 -2.78 2.28
C HIS A 113 -1.46 -3.18 1.05
N GLY A 114 -1.67 -2.25 0.12
CA GLY A 114 -2.56 -2.42 -1.02
C GLY A 114 -4.02 -2.15 -0.66
N GLN A 115 -4.92 -2.70 -1.48
CA GLN A 115 -6.37 -2.67 -1.28
C GLN A 115 -6.84 -4.12 -1.08
N THR A 116 -7.51 -4.39 0.02
CA THR A 116 -8.20 -5.66 0.21
C THR A 116 -9.42 -5.71 -0.71
N ILE A 117 -9.46 -6.67 -1.64
CA ILE A 117 -10.64 -6.96 -2.47
C ILE A 117 -11.56 -7.94 -1.75
N ARG A 118 -11.01 -9.03 -1.24
CA ARG A 118 -11.73 -10.02 -0.42
C ARG A 118 -10.89 -10.44 0.76
N HIS A 119 -11.56 -10.68 1.89
CA HIS A 119 -10.94 -11.21 3.09
C HIS A 119 -11.69 -12.46 3.54
N LEU A 120 -11.12 -13.62 3.23
CA LEU A 120 -11.67 -14.92 3.66
C LEU A 120 -11.06 -15.29 5.02
N THR A 121 -11.56 -14.71 6.10
CA THR A 121 -11.17 -15.15 7.45
C THR A 121 -11.88 -16.44 7.78
N ARG A 122 -11.08 -17.47 8.10
CA ARG A 122 -11.47 -18.78 8.63
C ARG A 122 -12.95 -19.10 8.44
N THR A 123 -13.28 -19.67 7.29
CA THR A 123 -14.42 -20.58 7.18
C THR A 123 -14.35 -21.48 8.42
N ARG A 124 -15.35 -21.46 9.30
CA ARG A 124 -15.50 -22.56 10.24
C ARG A 124 -15.62 -23.80 9.36
N TYR A 125 -14.56 -24.61 9.27
CA TYR A 125 -14.70 -26.03 8.95
C TYR A 125 -15.55 -26.63 10.09
N GLY A 126 -16.86 -26.40 10.02
CA GLY A 126 -17.85 -26.98 10.90
C GLY A 126 -18.38 -28.25 10.25
N SER A 127 -18.04 -29.39 10.85
CA SER A 127 -18.80 -30.65 10.79
C SER A 127 -19.30 -31.10 9.42
N ILE A 128 -18.44 -31.81 8.68
CA ILE A 128 -18.94 -32.92 7.86
C ILE A 128 -19.22 -34.06 8.85
N THR A 129 -20.38 -34.02 9.50
CA THR A 129 -21.02 -35.24 10.01
C THR A 129 -21.81 -35.81 8.85
N HIS A 130 -21.32 -36.92 8.31
CA HIS A 130 -22.16 -37.85 7.55
C HIS A 130 -23.31 -38.29 8.47
N GLN A 131 -24.54 -37.95 8.09
CA GLN A 131 -25.72 -38.77 8.38
C GLN A 131 -26.08 -39.51 7.11
#